data_AF-A0A367L079-F1
#
_entry.id   AF-A0A367L079-F1
#
_cell.length_a   1.000
_cell.length_b   1.000
_cell.length_c   1.000
_cell.angle_alpha   90.00
_cell.angle_beta   90.00
_cell.angle_gamma   90.00
#
_symmetry.space_group_name_H-M   'P 1'
#
loop_
_entity.id
_entity.type
_entity.pdbx_description
1 polymer ?
#
loop_
_entity_poly.entity_id
_entity_poly.type
_entity_poly.pdbx_seq_one_letter_code
_entity_poly.pdbx_strand_id
1 'polypeptide(L)'
;MAVSEEELISTIQADLERFIKPREQVNYMRRILTLHLETYAEGPAVPPLALNDCKRLCDVGNELKGVYREYVEALQANSAARRDFEAELDAARHDYDDDSRTESISHDSDLLDSHLALMKLRQKQDCLSTIQRALKRLSEKAAFMQDLLDSEQVKQAAPALPEVPRSVVDDIAAEQSTIQPDLPSRIHQVDKALLRARLLLKKEKRLLSESRARLRDSNEPFGNDAKLEALSATRGELIAWIEAELSKASAQDPEGLTVDSERRRQPANRQTVITAQLKAISQKYATYVAARREVLELACTRWQPSMSPPQQRTAQSTQLDVHPTPVDHLLTPHVEALLSIARQQKSMVAHKSHSSSTMNKQTKAVCQALDRLAEESQLLPSHPMKGPLPQIAGVSNDVFGSSGQPQVATRAMPWVVAADSAKISTLEAVAEAIEGGQVALEGCMRSLQDIDHLLSRGLQDKKHSDTEISRQQAVDPWSFLHGNLDSIDGEPKA
;
A
#
# COMPACT_ATOMS: atom_id res chain seq x y z
N MET A 1 -39.92 31.89 -25.68
CA MET A 1 -38.46 31.82 -25.74
C MET A 1 -38.11 30.35 -25.75
N ALA A 2 -37.83 29.79 -26.93
CA ALA A 2 -37.55 28.38 -27.11
C ALA A 2 -36.07 28.14 -26.76
N VAL A 3 -35.81 27.45 -25.66
CA VAL A 3 -34.46 26.95 -25.33
C VAL A 3 -34.12 25.93 -26.41
N SER A 4 -33.07 26.19 -27.16
CA SER A 4 -32.63 25.33 -28.27
C SER A 4 -32.28 23.94 -27.74
N GLU A 5 -32.73 22.90 -28.46
CA GLU A 5 -32.49 21.49 -28.11
C GLU A 5 -31.00 21.18 -27.88
N GLU A 6 -30.12 21.92 -28.55
CA GLU A 6 -28.67 21.82 -28.40
C GLU A 6 -28.16 22.23 -27.00
N GLU A 7 -28.79 23.21 -26.36
CA GLU A 7 -28.44 23.63 -24.99
C GLU A 7 -28.90 22.59 -23.96
N LEU A 8 -30.06 21.95 -24.18
CA LEU A 8 -30.54 20.84 -23.34
C LEU A 8 -29.66 19.60 -23.49
N ILE A 9 -29.21 19.28 -24.70
CA ILE A 9 -28.30 18.16 -24.93
C ILE A 9 -26.94 18.43 -24.28
N SER A 10 -26.41 19.65 -24.36
CA SER A 10 -25.13 20.00 -23.73
C SER A 10 -25.18 19.96 -22.20
N THR A 11 -26.29 20.35 -21.59
CA THR A 11 -26.47 20.31 -20.12
C THR A 11 -26.60 18.88 -19.63
N ILE A 12 -27.41 18.07 -20.31
CA ILE A 12 -27.55 16.64 -20.01
C ILE A 12 -26.21 15.91 -20.23
N GLN A 13 -25.46 16.25 -21.28
CA GLN A 13 -24.16 15.65 -21.55
C GLN A 13 -23.13 16.03 -20.47
N ALA A 14 -23.09 17.28 -20.03
CA ALA A 14 -22.21 17.71 -18.94
C ALA A 14 -22.54 17.02 -17.61
N ASP A 15 -23.83 16.82 -17.33
CA ASP A 15 -24.27 16.09 -16.13
C ASP A 15 -23.93 14.59 -16.22
N LEU A 16 -24.05 13.99 -17.41
CA LEU A 16 -23.73 12.58 -17.65
C LEU A 16 -22.23 12.31 -17.75
N GLU A 17 -21.41 13.26 -18.20
CA GLU A 17 -19.94 13.13 -18.29
C GLU A 17 -19.30 12.84 -16.93
N ARG A 18 -19.92 13.31 -15.83
CA ARG A 18 -19.50 12.95 -14.47
C ARG A 18 -19.69 11.47 -14.14
N PHE A 19 -20.63 10.80 -14.81
CA PHE A 19 -20.98 9.39 -14.59
C PHE A 19 -20.51 8.45 -15.72
N ILE A 20 -20.17 8.99 -16.89
CA ILE A 20 -19.62 8.24 -18.03
C ILE A 20 -18.11 8.07 -17.81
N LYS A 21 -17.73 6.93 -17.28
CA LYS A 21 -16.31 6.57 -17.13
C LYS A 21 -15.77 5.91 -18.39
N PRO A 22 -14.49 6.14 -18.74
CA PRO A 22 -13.87 5.49 -19.90
C PRO A 22 -13.94 3.97 -19.77
N ARG A 23 -14.12 3.29 -20.91
CA ARG A 23 -14.41 1.85 -20.99
C ARG A 23 -13.36 1.00 -20.27
N GLU A 24 -12.11 1.43 -20.29
CA GLU A 24 -10.99 0.81 -19.56
C GLU A 24 -11.18 0.88 -18.04
N GLN A 25 -11.59 2.05 -17.53
CA GLN A 25 -11.87 2.22 -16.11
C GLN A 25 -13.07 1.39 -15.69
N VAL A 26 -14.14 1.33 -16.50
CA VAL A 26 -15.31 0.49 -16.24
C VAL A 26 -14.93 -0.99 -16.23
N ASN A 27 -14.06 -1.45 -17.15
CA ASN A 27 -13.56 -2.82 -17.16
C ASN A 27 -12.66 -3.12 -15.95
N TYR A 28 -11.84 -2.16 -15.53
CA TYR A 28 -11.03 -2.26 -14.32
C TYR A 28 -11.90 -2.35 -13.06
N MET A 29 -12.93 -1.50 -12.95
CA MET A 29 -13.94 -1.56 -11.88
C MET A 29 -14.70 -2.89 -11.89
N ARG A 30 -15.11 -3.39 -13.05
CA ARG A 30 -15.74 -4.72 -13.18
C ARG A 30 -14.81 -5.84 -12.72
N ARG A 31 -13.54 -5.81 -13.11
CA ARG A 31 -12.54 -6.79 -12.68
C ARG A 31 -12.32 -6.79 -11.17
N ILE A 32 -12.22 -5.60 -10.57
CA ILE A 32 -12.11 -5.45 -9.11
C ILE A 32 -13.35 -6.00 -8.41
N LEU A 33 -14.55 -5.63 -8.89
CA LEU A 33 -15.81 -6.13 -8.33
C LEU A 33 -15.93 -7.65 -8.49
N THR A 34 -15.53 -8.22 -9.63
CA THR A 34 -15.49 -9.67 -9.83
C THR A 34 -14.55 -10.34 -8.83
N LEU A 35 -13.34 -9.82 -8.64
CA LEU A 35 -12.39 -10.35 -7.65
C LEU A 35 -12.94 -10.24 -6.22
N HIS A 36 -13.61 -9.14 -5.88
CA HIS A 36 -14.26 -9.02 -4.57
C HIS A 36 -15.43 -9.99 -4.41
N LEU A 37 -16.27 -10.16 -5.43
CA LEU A 37 -17.40 -11.09 -5.35
C LEU A 37 -16.93 -12.55 -5.32
N GLU A 38 -15.84 -12.90 -6.01
CA GLU A 38 -15.19 -14.22 -5.91
C GLU A 38 -14.69 -14.50 -4.48
N THR A 39 -14.28 -13.48 -3.71
CA THR A 39 -13.91 -13.70 -2.30
C THR A 39 -15.10 -14.02 -1.39
N TYR A 40 -16.33 -13.72 -1.82
CA TYR A 40 -17.56 -14.00 -1.06
C TYR A 40 -18.41 -15.14 -1.66
N ALA A 41 -18.13 -15.58 -2.88
CA ALA A 41 -18.86 -16.63 -3.56
C ALA A 41 -18.09 -17.96 -3.50
N GLU A 42 -18.64 -18.94 -2.78
CA GLU A 42 -18.17 -20.34 -2.83
C GLU A 42 -18.59 -20.99 -4.17
N GLY A 43 -17.95 -20.63 -5.29
CA GLY A 43 -18.17 -21.29 -6.58
C GLY A 43 -17.48 -20.63 -7.79
N PRO A 44 -17.19 -21.39 -8.87
CA PRO A 44 -16.46 -20.87 -10.02
C PRO A 44 -17.32 -19.88 -10.81
N ALA A 45 -16.86 -18.62 -10.87
CA ALA A 45 -17.53 -17.55 -11.58
C ALA A 45 -17.42 -17.75 -13.11
N VAL A 46 -18.55 -17.97 -13.78
CA VAL A 46 -18.63 -17.95 -15.24
C VAL A 46 -18.94 -16.51 -15.70
N PRO A 47 -18.09 -15.88 -16.53
CA PRO A 47 -18.46 -14.67 -17.25
C PRO A 47 -19.31 -15.04 -18.49
N PRO A 48 -20.33 -14.24 -18.88
CA PRO A 48 -20.68 -12.92 -18.37
C PRO A 48 -21.73 -12.96 -17.26
N LEU A 49 -21.68 -11.95 -16.37
CA LEU A 49 -22.71 -11.60 -15.39
C LEU A 49 -24.02 -11.22 -16.10
N ALA A 50 -24.73 -12.21 -16.63
CA ALA A 50 -26.18 -12.16 -16.60
C ALA A 50 -26.56 -12.26 -15.13
N LEU A 51 -27.45 -11.38 -14.69
CA LEU A 51 -28.10 -11.42 -13.38
C LEU A 51 -28.96 -12.68 -13.29
N ASN A 52 -28.34 -13.86 -13.30
CA ASN A 52 -29.02 -15.11 -13.06
C ASN A 52 -29.17 -15.22 -11.55
N ASP A 53 -30.36 -14.85 -11.10
CA ASP A 53 -31.06 -15.41 -9.95
C ASP A 53 -30.16 -16.06 -8.90
N CYS A 54 -29.51 -15.24 -8.09
CA CYS A 54 -29.05 -15.70 -6.79
C CYS A 54 -30.28 -16.06 -5.95
N LYS A 55 -30.78 -17.30 -6.10
CA LYS A 55 -31.90 -17.86 -5.34
C LYS A 55 -31.62 -17.99 -3.83
N ARG A 56 -30.42 -17.65 -3.37
CA ARG A 56 -30.06 -17.57 -1.95
C ARG A 56 -29.11 -16.40 -1.73
N LEU A 57 -29.66 -15.21 -1.54
CA LEU A 57 -28.96 -14.18 -0.79
C LEU A 57 -29.05 -14.58 0.68
N CYS A 58 -27.90 -14.98 1.22
CA CYS A 58 -27.71 -15.26 2.63
C CYS A 58 -28.29 -14.12 3.46
N ASP A 59 -28.93 -14.52 4.56
CA ASP A 59 -29.47 -13.65 5.60
C ASP A 59 -28.44 -12.57 5.94
N VAL A 60 -28.87 -11.30 5.93
CA VAL A 60 -27.99 -10.14 6.10
C VAL A 60 -27.41 -10.21 7.50
N GLY A 61 -26.21 -10.79 7.61
CA GLY A 61 -25.49 -10.86 8.87
C GLY A 61 -25.31 -9.46 9.44
N ASN A 62 -25.40 -9.36 10.77
CA ASN A 62 -25.25 -8.14 11.59
C ASN A 62 -23.91 -7.37 11.40
N GLU A 63 -23.11 -7.75 10.40
CA GLU A 63 -21.80 -7.21 10.05
C GLU A 63 -21.92 -5.94 9.18
N LEU A 64 -22.98 -5.80 8.39
CA LEU A 64 -23.24 -4.61 7.57
C LEU A 64 -23.97 -3.56 8.41
N LYS A 65 -23.29 -2.46 8.76
CA LYS A 65 -23.83 -1.34 9.54
C LYS A 65 -23.90 -0.06 8.69
N GLY A 66 -24.83 0.83 9.05
CA GLY A 66 -24.95 2.16 8.46
C GLY A 66 -25.57 2.16 7.05
N VAL A 67 -25.14 3.11 6.21
CA VAL A 67 -25.69 3.37 4.87
C VAL A 67 -25.58 2.16 3.93
N TYR A 68 -24.55 1.33 4.12
CA TYR A 68 -24.38 0.11 3.32
C TYR A 68 -25.49 -0.91 3.60
N ARG A 69 -26.00 -0.96 4.84
CA ARG A 69 -27.17 -1.78 5.20
C ARG A 69 -28.42 -1.26 4.52
N GLU A 70 -28.65 0.05 4.59
CA GLU A 70 -29.80 0.71 3.96
C GLU A 70 -29.79 0.53 2.43
N TYR A 71 -28.61 0.59 1.81
CA TYR A 71 -28.45 0.31 0.38
C TYR A 71 -28.78 -1.15 0.03
N VAL A 72 -28.30 -2.12 0.82
CA VAL A 72 -28.58 -3.54 0.60
C VAL A 72 -30.07 -3.83 0.83
N GLU A 73 -30.68 -3.26 1.87
CA GLU A 73 -32.13 -3.34 2.12
C GLU A 73 -32.93 -2.74 0.95
N ALA A 74 -32.53 -1.57 0.44
CA ALA A 74 -33.17 -0.94 -0.72
C ALA A 74 -33.00 -1.78 -2.00
N LEU A 75 -31.85 -2.43 -2.19
CA LEU A 75 -31.61 -3.31 -3.34
C LEU A 75 -32.45 -4.59 -3.23
N GLN A 76 -32.58 -5.16 -2.03
CA GLN A 76 -33.48 -6.28 -1.78
C GLN A 76 -34.94 -5.90 -2.08
N ALA A 77 -35.40 -4.75 -1.57
CA ALA A 77 -36.72 -4.22 -1.86
C ALA A 77 -36.93 -3.97 -3.36
N ASN A 78 -35.93 -3.43 -4.07
CA ASN A 78 -35.99 -3.25 -5.52
C ASN A 78 -36.08 -4.60 -6.26
N SER A 79 -35.29 -5.59 -5.84
CA SER A 79 -35.32 -6.92 -6.42
C SER A 79 -36.67 -7.63 -6.19
N ALA A 80 -37.27 -7.44 -5.01
CA ALA A 80 -38.61 -7.94 -4.71
C ALA A 80 -39.65 -7.24 -5.59
N ALA A 81 -39.65 -5.91 -5.64
CA ALA A 81 -40.55 -5.15 -6.49
C ALA A 81 -40.42 -5.50 -7.98
N ARG A 82 -39.21 -5.81 -8.47
CA ARG A 82 -39.00 -6.29 -9.84
C ARG A 82 -39.60 -7.67 -10.07
N ARG A 83 -39.43 -8.60 -9.13
CA ARG A 83 -40.05 -9.93 -9.22
C ARG A 83 -41.57 -9.83 -9.19
N ASP A 84 -42.11 -8.96 -8.34
CA ASP A 84 -43.55 -8.73 -8.26
C ASP A 84 -44.07 -8.11 -9.57
N PHE A 85 -43.35 -7.15 -10.15
CA PHE A 85 -43.68 -6.55 -11.44
C PHE A 85 -43.59 -7.56 -12.60
N GLU A 86 -42.57 -8.41 -12.62
CA GLU A 86 -42.41 -9.45 -13.63
C GLU A 86 -43.50 -10.53 -13.50
N ALA A 87 -43.86 -10.90 -12.27
CA ALA A 87 -45.00 -11.79 -12.01
C ALA A 87 -46.33 -11.17 -12.48
N GLU A 88 -46.53 -9.86 -12.29
CA GLU A 88 -47.71 -9.14 -12.79
C GLU A 88 -47.72 -9.07 -14.33
N LEU A 89 -46.56 -8.86 -14.97
CA LEU A 89 -46.42 -8.89 -16.42
C LEU A 89 -46.69 -10.29 -17.00
N ASP A 90 -46.20 -11.33 -16.35
CA ASP A 90 -46.45 -12.71 -16.78
C ASP A 90 -47.90 -13.13 -16.54
N ALA A 91 -48.53 -12.67 -15.46
CA ALA A 91 -49.97 -12.82 -15.24
C ALA A 91 -50.78 -12.09 -16.32
N ALA A 92 -50.40 -10.85 -16.67
CA ALA A 92 -51.04 -10.11 -17.74
C ALA A 92 -50.86 -10.79 -19.10
N ARG A 93 -49.68 -11.36 -19.40
CA ARG A 93 -49.45 -12.14 -20.64
C ARG A 93 -50.29 -13.39 -20.71
N HIS A 94 -50.50 -14.09 -19.59
CA HIS A 94 -51.40 -15.25 -19.54
C HIS A 94 -52.88 -14.88 -19.70
N ASP A 95 -53.32 -13.71 -19.24
CA ASP A 95 -54.69 -13.22 -19.49
C ASP A 95 -54.96 -12.85 -20.97
N TYR A 96 -53.92 -12.50 -21.75
CA TYR A 96 -54.06 -12.22 -23.19
C TYR A 96 -53.98 -13.47 -24.09
N ASP A 97 -53.37 -14.56 -23.61
CA ASP A 97 -53.18 -15.80 -24.39
C ASP A 97 -54.42 -16.71 -24.40
N ASP A 98 -55.39 -16.47 -23.50
CA ASP A 98 -56.65 -17.25 -23.47
C ASP A 98 -57.75 -16.67 -24.39
N ASP A 99 -57.57 -15.47 -24.96
CA ASP A 99 -58.64 -14.77 -25.72
C ASP A 99 -58.26 -14.26 -27.14
N SER A 100 -57.18 -14.72 -27.77
CA SER A 100 -56.95 -14.38 -29.19
C SER A 100 -56.34 -15.49 -30.06
N ARG A 101 -57.25 -16.20 -30.73
CA ARG A 101 -56.96 -16.95 -31.96
C ARG A 101 -56.48 -16.01 -33.08
N THR A 102 -55.30 -16.35 -33.62
CA THR A 102 -54.87 -16.25 -35.03
C THR A 102 -54.74 -14.88 -35.73
N GLU A 103 -53.53 -14.70 -36.30
CA GLU A 103 -53.15 -13.88 -37.46
C GLU A 103 -52.90 -12.37 -37.26
N SER A 104 -51.60 -11.99 -37.16
CA SER A 104 -51.01 -10.74 -37.74
C SER A 104 -49.59 -10.37 -37.27
N ILE A 105 -48.92 -11.15 -36.40
CA ILE A 105 -47.63 -10.73 -35.79
C ILE A 105 -46.42 -10.74 -36.77
N SER A 106 -46.50 -11.40 -37.93
CA SER A 106 -45.33 -11.57 -38.82
C SER A 106 -44.91 -10.32 -39.61
N HIS A 107 -45.79 -9.34 -39.82
CA HIS A 107 -45.45 -8.16 -40.63
C HIS A 107 -44.72 -7.06 -39.85
N ASP A 108 -44.96 -6.96 -38.54
CA ASP A 108 -44.29 -5.97 -37.69
C ASP A 108 -42.83 -6.34 -37.39
N SER A 109 -42.51 -7.63 -37.29
CA SER A 109 -41.13 -8.09 -37.11
C SER A 109 -40.24 -7.76 -38.32
N ASP A 110 -40.74 -7.96 -39.54
CA ASP A 110 -40.00 -7.67 -40.77
C ASP A 110 -39.76 -6.16 -40.98
N LEU A 111 -40.72 -5.33 -40.56
CA LEU A 111 -40.60 -3.87 -40.64
C LEU A 111 -39.56 -3.35 -39.64
N LEU A 112 -39.54 -3.88 -38.41
CA LEU A 112 -38.53 -3.56 -37.40
C LEU A 112 -37.13 -4.00 -37.84
N ASP A 113 -37.00 -5.20 -38.41
CA ASP A 113 -35.72 -5.71 -38.91
C ASP A 113 -35.20 -4.88 -40.09
N SER A 114 -36.08 -4.44 -40.98
CA SER A 114 -35.72 -3.53 -42.08
C SER A 114 -35.26 -2.16 -41.57
N HIS A 115 -35.92 -1.62 -40.54
CA HIS A 115 -35.54 -0.36 -39.91
C HIS A 115 -34.19 -0.48 -39.18
N LEU A 116 -33.94 -1.61 -38.54
CA LEU A 116 -32.67 -1.92 -37.86
C LEU A 116 -31.53 -2.05 -38.89
N ALA A 117 -31.79 -2.66 -40.05
CA ALA A 117 -30.83 -2.73 -41.15
C ALA A 117 -30.49 -1.33 -41.70
N LEU A 118 -31.48 -0.45 -41.88
CA LEU A 118 -31.28 0.93 -42.30
C LEU A 118 -30.48 1.75 -41.28
N MET A 119 -30.77 1.60 -39.98
CA MET A 119 -30.00 2.24 -38.91
C MET A 119 -28.53 1.81 -38.91
N LYS A 120 -28.28 0.49 -39.08
CA LYS A 120 -26.92 -0.05 -39.19
C LYS A 120 -26.19 0.50 -40.42
N LEU A 121 -26.88 0.66 -41.55
CA LEU A 121 -26.30 1.22 -42.76
C LEU A 121 -25.93 2.69 -42.58
N ARG A 122 -26.80 3.47 -41.94
CA ARG A 122 -26.56 4.89 -41.61
C ARG A 122 -25.36 5.05 -40.67
N GLN A 123 -25.27 4.22 -39.64
CA GLN A 123 -24.12 4.21 -38.73
C GLN A 123 -22.80 3.92 -39.45
N LYS A 124 -22.80 2.99 -40.42
CA LYS A 124 -21.62 2.71 -41.24
C LYS A 124 -21.25 3.89 -42.13
N GLN A 125 -22.24 4.55 -42.74
CA GLN A 125 -22.01 5.75 -43.56
C GLN A 125 -21.41 6.88 -42.72
N ASP A 126 -21.93 7.11 -41.51
CA ASP A 126 -21.40 8.12 -40.60
C ASP A 126 -19.95 7.81 -40.19
N CYS A 127 -19.64 6.55 -39.87
CA CYS A 127 -18.27 6.11 -39.58
C CYS A 127 -17.31 6.31 -40.76
N LEU A 128 -17.73 5.99 -41.98
CA LEU A 128 -16.91 6.24 -43.17
C LEU A 128 -16.71 7.75 -43.39
N SER A 129 -17.74 8.56 -43.17
CA SER A 129 -17.65 10.01 -43.31
C SER A 129 -16.71 10.64 -42.28
N THR A 130 -16.66 10.11 -41.05
CA THR A 130 -15.73 10.58 -40.00
C THR A 130 -14.30 10.19 -40.31
N ILE A 131 -14.06 8.95 -40.77
CA ILE A 131 -12.73 8.51 -41.24
C ILE A 131 -12.27 9.38 -42.41
N GLN A 132 -13.14 9.65 -43.40
CA GLN A 132 -12.81 10.53 -44.52
C GLN A 132 -12.48 11.95 -44.06
N ARG A 133 -13.21 12.49 -43.09
CA ARG A 133 -12.93 13.81 -42.50
C ARG A 133 -11.60 13.83 -41.74
N ALA A 134 -11.30 12.77 -41.00
CA ALA A 134 -10.02 12.63 -40.30
C ALA A 134 -8.84 12.53 -41.29
N LEU A 135 -8.99 11.78 -42.38
CA LEU A 135 -7.98 11.69 -43.45
C LEU A 135 -7.77 13.04 -44.13
N LYS A 136 -8.84 13.79 -44.42
CA LYS A 136 -8.71 15.16 -44.96
C LYS A 136 -7.93 16.08 -44.01
N ARG A 137 -8.26 16.06 -42.71
CA ARG A 137 -7.51 16.82 -41.68
C ARG A 137 -6.04 16.41 -41.59
N LEU A 138 -5.73 15.12 -41.73
CA LEU A 138 -4.35 14.64 -41.76
C LEU A 138 -3.62 15.08 -43.03
N SER A 139 -4.28 15.08 -44.19
CA SER A 139 -3.68 15.58 -45.43
C SER A 139 -3.44 17.10 -45.39
N GLU A 140 -4.34 17.87 -44.78
CA GLU A 140 -4.16 19.31 -44.55
C GLU A 140 -3.01 19.59 -43.57
N LYS A 141 -2.89 18.80 -42.50
CA LYS A 141 -1.79 18.93 -41.52
C LYS A 141 -0.43 18.48 -42.08
N ALA A 142 -0.41 17.47 -42.96
CA ALA A 142 0.80 17.04 -43.65
C ALA A 142 1.33 18.11 -44.62
N ALA A 143 0.43 18.86 -45.27
CA ALA A 143 0.81 20.01 -46.10
C ALA A 143 1.41 21.16 -45.26
N PHE A 144 0.88 21.40 -44.05
CA PHE A 144 1.46 22.39 -43.11
C PHE A 144 2.83 21.97 -42.56
N MET A 145 3.07 20.66 -42.38
CA MET A 145 4.35 20.17 -41.91
C MET A 145 5.48 20.27 -42.95
N GLN A 146 5.17 20.20 -44.25
CA GLN A 146 6.19 20.41 -45.29
C GLN A 146 6.73 21.84 -45.33
N ASP A 147 5.91 22.83 -44.97
CA ASP A 147 6.33 24.24 -44.88
C ASP A 147 7.11 24.54 -43.58
N LEU A 148 6.91 23.72 -42.52
CA LEU A 148 7.62 23.81 -41.24
C LEU A 148 8.97 23.05 -41.24
N LEU A 149 9.19 22.16 -42.21
CA LEU A 149 10.41 21.35 -42.37
C LEU A 149 11.43 21.98 -43.33
N ASP A 150 11.31 23.28 -43.62
CA ASP A 150 12.35 24.03 -44.31
C ASP A 150 13.59 24.19 -43.40
N SER A 151 14.50 23.22 -43.53
CA SER A 151 15.74 23.04 -42.75
C SER A 151 16.66 24.28 -42.75
N GLU A 152 16.47 25.19 -43.70
CA GLU A 152 17.24 26.43 -43.82
C GLU A 152 16.73 27.55 -42.91
N GLN A 153 15.44 27.59 -42.57
CA GLN A 153 14.88 28.63 -41.68
C GLN A 153 15.18 28.33 -40.19
N VAL A 154 15.24 27.06 -39.81
CA VAL A 154 15.55 26.65 -38.42
C VAL A 154 17.02 26.90 -38.05
N LYS A 155 17.93 26.86 -39.03
CA LYS A 155 19.36 27.18 -38.80
C LYS A 155 19.63 28.68 -38.67
N GLN A 156 18.83 29.52 -39.31
CA GLN A 156 18.99 30.98 -39.27
C GLN A 156 18.32 31.64 -38.04
N ALA A 157 17.34 30.95 -37.42
CA ALA A 157 16.60 31.47 -36.26
C ALA A 157 17.24 31.14 -34.89
N ALA A 158 18.37 30.42 -34.84
CA ALA A 158 19.06 30.10 -33.59
C ALA A 158 20.13 31.17 -33.25
N PRO A 159 19.97 31.99 -32.20
CA PRO A 159 21.04 32.87 -31.75
C PRO A 159 22.19 32.05 -31.15
N ALA A 160 23.43 32.46 -31.42
CA ALA A 160 24.63 31.82 -30.90
C ALA A 160 24.60 31.73 -29.35
N LEU A 161 24.75 30.52 -28.81
CA LEU A 161 24.77 30.30 -27.37
C LEU A 161 25.97 31.01 -26.73
N PRO A 162 25.82 31.63 -25.54
CA PRO A 162 26.92 32.27 -24.85
C PRO A 162 27.92 31.22 -24.33
N GLU A 163 29.22 31.44 -24.56
CA GLU A 163 30.29 30.61 -24.00
C GLU A 163 30.28 30.65 -22.47
N VAL A 164 30.30 29.48 -21.85
CA VAL A 164 30.28 29.30 -20.40
C VAL A 164 31.62 29.74 -19.79
N PRO A 165 31.65 30.57 -18.74
CA PRO A 165 32.89 31.01 -18.09
C PRO A 165 33.64 29.83 -17.45
N ARG A 166 34.92 29.67 -17.80
CA ARG A 166 35.80 28.58 -17.33
C ARG A 166 36.01 28.58 -15.80
N SER A 167 35.75 29.70 -15.13
CA SER A 167 35.84 29.81 -13.66
C SER A 167 34.90 28.86 -12.91
N VAL A 168 33.71 28.57 -13.46
CA VAL A 168 32.75 27.67 -12.81
C VAL A 168 33.19 26.20 -12.92
N VAL A 169 33.96 25.84 -13.95
CA VAL A 169 34.47 24.47 -14.15
C VAL A 169 35.68 24.21 -13.27
N ASP A 170 36.53 25.22 -13.07
CA ASP A 170 37.72 25.11 -12.22
C ASP A 170 37.35 25.09 -10.72
N ASP A 171 36.30 25.80 -10.30
CA ASP A 171 35.79 25.75 -8.90
C ASP A 171 35.24 24.35 -8.54
N ILE A 172 34.55 23.67 -9.48
CA ILE A 172 34.02 22.31 -9.29
C ILE A 172 35.15 21.26 -9.26
N ALA A 173 36.25 21.49 -9.98
CA ALA A 173 37.41 20.61 -9.98
C ALA A 173 38.31 20.81 -8.75
N ALA A 174 38.41 22.03 -8.22
CA ALA A 174 39.21 22.35 -7.03
C ALA A 174 38.57 21.80 -5.73
N GLU A 175 37.24 21.81 -5.61
CA GLU A 175 36.51 21.32 -4.42
C GLU A 175 36.63 19.80 -4.20
N GLN A 176 36.97 19.01 -5.22
CA GLN A 176 37.07 17.54 -5.10
C GLN A 176 38.36 17.04 -4.43
N SER A 177 39.38 17.89 -4.24
CA SER A 177 40.73 17.43 -3.87
C SER A 177 41.16 17.71 -2.42
N THR A 178 40.42 18.50 -1.63
CA THR A 178 40.90 18.93 -0.30
C THR A 178 39.86 18.99 0.83
N ILE A 179 38.65 18.49 0.63
CA ILE A 179 37.60 18.56 1.65
C ILE A 179 37.47 17.19 2.33
N GLN A 180 37.95 17.07 3.57
CA GLN A 180 37.50 16.01 4.46
C GLN A 180 35.97 15.94 4.38
N PRO A 181 35.37 14.76 4.11
CA PRO A 181 33.94 14.70 3.85
C PRO A 181 33.20 15.20 5.09
N ASP A 182 32.45 16.27 4.86
CA ASP A 182 31.62 16.97 5.84
C ASP A 182 30.76 15.93 6.58
N LEU A 183 30.60 16.09 7.89
CA LEU A 183 29.89 15.13 8.76
C LEU A 183 28.54 14.62 8.18
N PRO A 184 27.66 15.46 7.57
CA PRO A 184 26.44 14.98 6.91
C PRO A 184 26.71 14.01 5.75
N SER A 185 27.76 14.21 4.95
CA SER A 185 28.10 13.30 3.84
C SER A 185 28.53 11.92 4.35
N ARG A 186 29.23 11.86 5.48
CA ARG A 186 29.57 10.59 6.16
C ARG A 186 28.35 9.90 6.72
N ILE A 187 27.43 10.65 7.32
CA ILE A 187 26.15 10.12 7.81
C ILE A 187 25.36 9.52 6.65
N HIS A 188 25.25 10.23 5.52
CA HIS A 188 24.60 9.70 4.32
C HIS A 188 25.28 8.46 3.76
N GLN A 189 26.61 8.39 3.80
CA GLN A 189 27.34 7.19 3.38
C GLN A 189 27.07 5.99 4.30
N VAL A 190 27.00 6.22 5.62
CA VAL A 190 26.64 5.20 6.61
C VAL A 190 25.18 4.77 6.46
N ASP A 191 24.26 5.70 6.27
CA ASP A 191 22.84 5.41 6.02
C ASP A 191 22.67 4.59 4.74
N LYS A 192 23.40 4.93 3.68
CA LYS A 192 23.44 4.17 2.42
C LYS A 192 24.00 2.77 2.63
N ALA A 193 25.09 2.63 3.40
CA ALA A 193 25.68 1.33 3.73
C ALA A 193 24.73 0.48 4.58
N LEU A 194 24.05 1.10 5.55
CA LEU A 194 23.09 0.46 6.43
C LEU A 194 21.85 0.01 5.66
N LEU A 195 21.35 0.83 4.74
CA LEU A 195 20.24 0.46 3.85
C LEU A 195 20.61 -0.73 2.97
N ARG A 196 21.80 -0.72 2.37
CA ARG A 196 22.31 -1.85 1.57
C ARG A 196 22.44 -3.12 2.41
N ALA A 197 23.01 -3.03 3.61
CA ALA A 197 23.12 -4.17 4.52
C ALA A 197 21.75 -4.72 4.92
N ARG A 198 20.76 -3.84 5.18
CA ARG A 198 19.39 -4.26 5.48
C ARG A 198 18.70 -4.94 4.30
N LEU A 199 18.93 -4.48 3.07
CA LEU A 199 18.41 -5.10 1.87
C LEU A 199 19.03 -6.48 1.64
N LEU A 200 20.34 -6.62 1.79
CA LEU A 200 21.04 -7.92 1.70
C LEU A 200 20.51 -8.89 2.76
N LEU A 201 20.35 -8.45 4.01
CA LEU A 201 19.79 -9.28 5.08
C LEU A 201 18.35 -9.72 4.79
N LYS A 202 17.51 -8.85 4.22
CA LYS A 202 16.14 -9.21 3.82
C LYS A 202 16.15 -10.25 2.70
N LYS A 203 17.02 -10.09 1.70
CA LYS A 203 17.18 -11.04 0.60
C LYS A 203 17.62 -12.42 1.11
N GLU A 204 18.62 -12.46 1.99
CA GLU A 204 19.08 -13.71 2.60
C GLU A 204 18.01 -14.37 3.46
N LYS A 205 17.28 -13.60 4.28
CA LYS A 205 16.14 -14.12 5.07
C LYS A 205 15.06 -14.73 4.18
N ARG A 206 14.76 -14.09 3.05
CA ARG A 206 13.80 -14.61 2.07
C ARG A 206 14.29 -15.92 1.46
N LEU A 207 15.54 -15.97 0.96
CA LEU A 207 16.14 -17.19 0.41
C LEU A 207 16.17 -18.34 1.42
N LEU A 208 16.43 -18.03 2.69
CA LEU A 208 16.40 -18.99 3.80
C LEU A 208 14.97 -19.48 4.07
N SER A 209 13.98 -18.59 4.07
CA SER A 209 12.57 -19.00 4.21
C SER A 209 12.09 -19.86 3.04
N GLU A 210 12.52 -19.55 1.81
CA GLU A 210 12.20 -20.31 0.61
C GLU A 210 12.89 -21.69 0.63
N SER A 211 14.15 -21.79 1.07
CA SER A 211 14.82 -23.08 1.22
C SER A 211 14.21 -23.94 2.33
N ARG A 212 13.79 -23.34 3.45
CA ARG A 212 13.04 -24.03 4.52
C ARG A 212 11.67 -24.49 4.06
N ALA A 213 10.96 -23.70 3.25
CA ALA A 213 9.68 -24.09 2.68
C ALA A 213 9.85 -25.28 1.72
N ARG A 214 10.82 -25.20 0.80
CA ARG A 214 11.17 -26.31 -0.11
C ARG A 214 11.50 -27.60 0.65
N LEU A 215 12.24 -27.51 1.76
CA LEU A 215 12.57 -28.67 2.60
C LEU A 215 11.34 -29.24 3.32
N ARG A 216 10.37 -28.39 3.70
CA ARG A 216 9.13 -28.81 4.36
C ARG A 216 8.15 -29.47 3.40
N ASP A 217 8.16 -29.05 2.13
CA ASP A 217 7.32 -29.62 1.07
C ASP A 217 7.90 -30.96 0.55
N SER A 218 9.23 -31.13 0.60
CA SER A 218 9.89 -32.42 0.35
C SER A 218 9.82 -33.33 1.59
N ASN A 219 8.68 -33.98 1.83
CA ASN A 219 8.52 -35.06 2.83
C ASN A 219 9.15 -36.39 2.37
N GLU A 220 10.34 -36.34 1.75
CA GLU A 220 11.07 -37.54 1.33
C GLU A 220 12.08 -37.93 2.41
N PRO A 221 12.09 -39.18 2.90
CA PRO A 221 13.06 -39.61 3.90
C PRO A 221 14.47 -39.62 3.28
N PHE A 222 15.25 -38.57 3.55
CA PHE A 222 16.65 -38.49 3.12
C PHE A 222 17.45 -39.70 3.61
N GLY A 223 18.16 -40.37 2.70
CA GLY A 223 19.07 -41.46 3.05
C GLY A 223 20.16 -41.00 4.02
N ASN A 224 20.54 -41.86 4.96
CA ASN A 224 21.56 -41.55 5.98
C ASN A 224 22.92 -41.12 5.37
N ASP A 225 23.24 -41.59 4.17
CA ASP A 225 24.44 -41.20 3.42
C ASP A 225 24.39 -39.75 2.92
N ALA A 226 23.26 -39.33 2.33
CA ALA A 226 23.06 -37.94 1.92
C ALA A 226 23.07 -36.98 3.12
N LYS A 227 22.62 -37.44 4.29
CA LYS A 227 22.71 -36.68 5.55
C LYS A 227 24.16 -36.56 6.04
N LEU A 228 24.96 -37.62 5.96
CA LEU A 228 26.38 -37.58 6.31
C LEU A 228 27.17 -36.68 5.35
N GLU A 229 26.86 -36.72 4.06
CA GLU A 229 27.45 -35.85 3.04
C GLU A 229 27.06 -34.38 3.23
N ALA A 230 25.79 -34.09 3.53
CA ALA A 230 25.36 -32.74 3.87
C ALA A 230 26.03 -32.22 5.16
N LEU A 231 26.22 -33.09 6.16
CA LEU A 231 26.93 -32.74 7.39
C LEU A 231 28.43 -32.53 7.16
N SER A 232 29.08 -33.32 6.30
CA SER A 232 30.48 -33.12 5.95
C SER A 232 30.68 -31.86 5.11
N ALA A 233 29.76 -31.56 4.18
CA ALA A 233 29.74 -30.34 3.39
C ALA A 233 29.52 -29.09 4.25
N THR A 234 28.52 -29.11 5.15
CA THR A 234 28.29 -27.99 6.10
C THR A 234 29.45 -27.80 7.05
N ARG A 235 30.11 -28.89 7.50
CA ARG A 235 31.35 -28.80 8.26
C ARG A 235 32.47 -28.15 7.44
N GLY A 236 32.65 -28.54 6.18
CA GLY A 236 33.65 -27.96 5.27
C GLY A 236 33.42 -26.47 5.05
N GLU A 237 32.17 -26.06 4.79
CA GLU A 237 31.78 -24.66 4.62
C GLU A 237 31.96 -23.85 5.91
N LEU A 238 31.62 -24.39 7.07
CA LEU A 238 31.86 -23.72 8.36
C LEU A 238 33.36 -23.54 8.62
N ILE A 239 34.19 -24.53 8.31
CA ILE A 239 35.65 -24.42 8.42
C ILE A 239 36.15 -23.33 7.46
N ALA A 240 35.75 -23.36 6.20
CA ALA A 240 36.14 -22.36 5.20
C ALA A 240 35.68 -20.94 5.60
N TRP A 241 34.48 -20.79 6.16
CA TRP A 241 33.97 -19.52 6.67
C TRP A 241 34.77 -19.04 7.88
N ILE A 242 35.09 -19.93 8.83
CA ILE A 242 35.94 -19.60 9.98
C ILE A 242 37.35 -19.20 9.52
N GLU A 243 37.95 -19.93 8.58
CA GLU A 243 39.26 -19.60 8.01
C GLU A 243 39.24 -18.28 7.22
N ALA A 244 38.16 -18.00 6.49
CA ALA A 244 37.95 -16.72 5.81
C ALA A 244 37.75 -15.56 6.79
N GLU A 245 37.06 -15.78 7.91
CA GLU A 245 36.84 -14.74 8.92
C GLU A 245 38.09 -14.51 9.78
N LEU A 246 38.84 -15.57 10.09
CA LEU A 246 40.14 -15.48 10.76
C LEU A 246 41.20 -14.80 9.87
N SER A 247 41.21 -15.07 8.56
CA SER A 247 42.12 -14.39 7.63
C SER A 247 41.79 -12.90 7.47
N LYS A 248 40.51 -12.52 7.43
CA LYS A 248 40.09 -11.10 7.45
C LYS A 248 40.45 -10.40 8.76
N ALA A 249 40.28 -11.08 9.91
CA ALA A 249 40.67 -10.54 11.20
C ALA A 249 42.19 -10.42 11.38
N SER A 250 42.97 -11.28 10.68
CA SER A 250 44.44 -11.23 10.69
C SER A 250 45.03 -10.23 9.70
N ALA A 251 44.30 -9.82 8.66
CA ALA A 251 44.76 -8.89 7.63
C ALA A 251 44.54 -7.41 7.98
N GLN A 252 43.99 -7.10 9.16
CA GLN A 252 43.70 -5.73 9.59
C GLN A 252 44.74 -5.22 10.60
N ASP A 253 45.96 -4.99 10.10
CA ASP A 253 46.94 -3.94 10.46
C ASP A 253 48.15 -4.10 9.50
N PRO A 254 48.74 -3.04 8.89
CA PRO A 254 48.77 -1.63 9.27
C PRO A 254 48.36 -0.64 8.13
N GLU A 255 48.00 0.59 8.50
CA GLU A 255 48.65 1.86 8.07
C GLU A 255 47.74 3.06 8.46
N GLY A 256 48.28 3.99 9.25
CA GLY A 256 47.76 5.37 9.30
C GLY A 256 46.68 5.70 10.34
N LEU A 257 47.08 5.86 11.60
CA LEU A 257 46.95 7.11 12.39
C LEU A 257 46.93 6.79 13.89
N THR A 258 48.07 7.08 14.49
CA THR A 258 48.27 7.25 15.92
C THR A 258 47.22 8.19 16.52
N VAL A 259 46.39 7.68 17.43
CA VAL A 259 45.96 8.24 18.73
C VAL A 259 44.99 7.22 19.34
N ASP A 260 45.12 6.95 20.64
CA ASP A 260 44.30 6.08 21.49
C ASP A 260 44.59 4.56 21.49
N SER A 261 45.83 4.21 21.80
CA SER A 261 46.22 2.86 22.25
C SER A 261 45.78 2.49 23.68
N GLU A 262 44.83 3.19 24.30
CA GLU A 262 44.38 2.89 25.68
C GLU A 262 43.04 2.15 25.79
N ARG A 263 42.29 1.97 24.69
CA ARG A 263 40.95 1.36 24.77
C ARG A 263 40.88 -0.14 24.48
N ARG A 264 42.00 -0.79 24.16
CA ARG A 264 42.05 -2.20 23.73
C ARG A 264 42.54 -3.19 24.80
N ARG A 265 42.49 -2.80 26.07
CA ARG A 265 42.37 -3.74 27.21
C ARG A 265 41.05 -3.41 27.90
N GLN A 266 40.24 -4.42 28.23
CA GLN A 266 39.09 -4.42 29.15
C GLN A 266 37.68 -4.71 28.54
N PRO A 267 37.45 -5.89 27.96
CA PRO A 267 36.14 -6.52 28.06
C PRO A 267 35.81 -6.92 29.53
N ALA A 268 36.83 -7.30 30.31
CA ALA A 268 36.67 -7.70 31.71
C ALA A 268 36.17 -6.55 32.63
N ASN A 269 36.66 -5.32 32.45
CA ASN A 269 36.26 -4.20 33.32
C ASN A 269 34.86 -3.66 32.98
N ARG A 270 34.40 -3.77 31.73
CA ARG A 270 33.01 -3.43 31.39
C ARG A 270 32.03 -4.40 32.05
N GLN A 271 32.36 -5.68 32.08
CA GLN A 271 31.53 -6.67 32.75
C GLN A 271 31.50 -6.50 34.28
N THR A 272 32.61 -6.14 34.91
CA THR A 272 32.64 -5.81 36.35
C THR A 272 31.86 -4.53 36.67
N VAL A 273 31.92 -3.51 35.80
CA VAL A 273 31.13 -2.27 35.96
C VAL A 273 29.64 -2.55 35.79
N ILE A 274 29.24 -3.33 34.78
CA ILE A 274 27.83 -3.70 34.57
C ILE A 274 27.29 -4.53 35.75
N THR A 275 28.06 -5.49 36.25
CA THR A 275 27.65 -6.30 37.41
C THR A 275 27.61 -5.49 38.70
N ALA A 276 28.49 -4.51 38.90
CA ALA A 276 28.43 -3.56 40.01
C ALA A 276 27.18 -2.66 39.92
N GLN A 277 26.84 -2.18 38.73
CA GLN A 277 25.62 -1.39 38.50
C GLN A 277 24.35 -2.22 38.72
N LEU A 278 24.30 -3.46 38.25
CA LEU A 278 23.21 -4.40 38.53
C LEU A 278 23.02 -4.66 40.02
N LYS A 279 24.13 -4.85 40.77
CA LYS A 279 24.08 -5.00 42.24
C LYS A 279 23.58 -3.72 42.92
N ALA A 280 24.00 -2.55 42.46
CA ALA A 280 23.51 -1.27 42.98
C ALA A 280 22.01 -1.07 42.70
N ILE A 281 21.54 -1.45 41.52
CA ILE A 281 20.11 -1.41 41.16
C ILE A 281 19.31 -2.41 42.01
N SER A 282 19.80 -3.64 42.17
CA SER A 282 19.12 -4.64 43.00
C SER A 282 19.04 -4.20 44.47
N GLN A 283 20.09 -3.56 44.99
CA GLN A 283 20.10 -3.02 46.35
C GLN A 283 19.10 -1.87 46.50
N LYS A 284 19.05 -0.93 45.54
CA LYS A 284 18.05 0.15 45.53
C LYS A 284 16.62 -0.38 45.41
N TYR A 285 16.41 -1.44 44.64
CA TYR A 285 15.09 -2.08 44.54
C TYR A 285 14.71 -2.80 45.83
N ALA A 286 15.66 -3.47 46.48
CA ALA A 286 15.44 -4.11 47.78
C ALA A 286 15.09 -3.09 48.88
N THR A 287 15.78 -1.94 48.93
CA THR A 287 15.44 -0.87 49.88
C THR A 287 14.09 -0.25 49.59
N TYR A 288 13.75 -0.04 48.31
CA TYR A 288 12.41 0.41 47.91
C TYR A 288 11.30 -0.57 48.33
N VAL A 289 11.50 -1.87 48.11
CA VAL A 289 10.54 -2.91 48.51
C VAL A 289 10.41 -2.98 50.04
N ALA A 290 11.52 -2.86 50.78
CA ALA A 290 11.50 -2.83 52.24
C ALA A 290 10.72 -1.62 52.77
N ALA A 291 11.00 -0.42 52.26
CA ALA A 291 10.26 0.80 52.63
C ALA A 291 8.77 0.69 52.29
N ARG A 292 8.42 0.08 51.15
CA ARG A 292 7.03 -0.15 50.77
C ARG A 292 6.34 -1.16 51.69
N ARG A 293 7.05 -2.21 52.13
CA ARG A 293 6.54 -3.16 53.12
C ARG A 293 6.30 -2.50 54.47
N GLU A 294 7.23 -1.67 54.93
CA GLU A 294 7.09 -0.90 56.16
C GLU A 294 5.88 0.05 56.10
N VAL A 295 5.69 0.75 54.99
CA VAL A 295 4.50 1.59 54.77
C VAL A 295 3.21 0.76 54.76
N LEU A 296 3.24 -0.42 54.15
CA LEU A 296 2.09 -1.34 54.15
C LEU A 296 1.81 -1.90 55.56
N GLU A 297 2.83 -2.24 56.34
CA GLU A 297 2.67 -2.69 57.73
C GLU A 297 2.12 -1.57 58.63
N LEU A 298 2.60 -0.34 58.47
CA LEU A 298 2.05 0.84 59.16
C LEU A 298 0.59 1.11 58.75
N ALA A 299 0.26 0.92 57.47
CA ALA A 299 -1.10 1.06 56.99
C ALA A 299 -2.00 -0.07 57.51
N CYS A 300 -1.53 -1.32 57.55
CA CYS A 300 -2.30 -2.46 58.06
C CYS A 300 -2.51 -2.40 59.58
N THR A 301 -1.50 -1.97 60.35
CA THR A 301 -1.62 -1.84 61.82
C THR A 301 -2.52 -0.68 62.24
N ARG A 302 -2.56 0.42 61.47
CA ARG A 302 -3.48 1.53 61.70
C ARG A 302 -4.95 1.19 61.37
N TRP A 303 -5.19 0.11 60.63
CA TRP A 303 -6.51 -0.32 60.14
C TRP A 303 -6.92 -1.71 60.65
N GLN A 304 -6.45 -2.14 61.82
CA GLN A 304 -7.09 -3.23 62.56
C GLN A 304 -8.14 -2.65 63.52
N PRO A 305 -9.41 -2.49 63.12
CA PRO A 305 -10.48 -2.39 64.09
C PRO A 305 -10.57 -3.74 64.80
N SER A 306 -10.23 -3.75 66.09
CA SER A 306 -10.62 -4.82 66.99
C SER A 306 -12.15 -4.85 67.05
N MET A 307 -12.75 -5.59 66.12
CA MET A 307 -14.17 -5.93 66.14
C MET A 307 -14.33 -7.10 67.09
N SER A 308 -14.43 -6.81 68.38
CA SER A 308 -15.04 -7.77 69.31
C SER A 308 -16.51 -7.92 68.92
N PRO A 309 -17.03 -9.16 68.81
CA PRO A 309 -18.43 -9.37 68.44
C PRO A 309 -19.33 -8.85 69.58
N PRO A 310 -20.44 -8.15 69.28
CA PRO A 310 -21.32 -7.65 70.31
C PRO A 310 -22.02 -8.83 70.99
N GLN A 311 -21.70 -9.05 72.26
CA GLN A 311 -22.50 -9.92 73.12
C GLN A 311 -23.91 -9.35 73.21
N GLN A 312 -24.85 -10.15 72.74
CA GLN A 312 -26.28 -9.96 72.80
C GLN A 312 -26.71 -9.84 74.27
N ARG A 313 -26.85 -8.61 74.79
CA ARG A 313 -27.48 -8.36 76.08
C ARG A 313 -28.97 -8.22 75.90
N THR A 314 -29.69 -9.19 76.46
CA THR A 314 -31.12 -9.17 76.73
C THR A 314 -31.54 -7.87 77.39
N ALA A 315 -32.57 -7.23 76.83
CA ALA A 315 -33.25 -6.12 77.43
C ALA A 315 -33.84 -6.53 78.79
N GLN A 316 -33.37 -5.92 79.86
CA GLN A 316 -34.14 -5.74 81.08
C GLN A 316 -34.23 -4.25 81.35
N SER A 317 -35.43 -3.73 81.12
CA SER A 317 -35.87 -2.42 81.54
C SER A 317 -36.00 -2.43 83.06
N THR A 318 -35.05 -1.80 83.74
CA THR A 318 -35.26 -1.32 85.10
C THR A 318 -34.86 0.15 85.11
N GLN A 319 -35.88 1.00 85.12
CA GLN A 319 -35.72 2.42 85.37
C GLN A 319 -35.08 2.60 86.74
N LEU A 320 -33.87 3.14 86.75
CA LEU A 320 -33.30 3.81 87.91
C LEU A 320 -32.95 5.22 87.48
N ASP A 321 -33.66 6.14 88.12
CA ASP A 321 -33.55 7.58 88.02
C ASP A 321 -32.14 7.99 88.50
N VAL A 322 -31.24 8.23 87.55
CA VAL A 322 -29.92 8.82 87.79
C VAL A 322 -29.79 9.95 86.79
N HIS A 323 -29.65 11.17 87.31
CA HIS A 323 -29.38 12.36 86.51
C HIS A 323 -28.24 12.11 85.52
N PRO A 324 -28.45 12.28 84.20
CA PRO A 324 -27.39 12.09 83.23
C PRO A 324 -26.41 13.24 83.40
N THR A 325 -25.20 12.93 83.86
CA THR A 325 -24.04 13.79 83.61
C THR A 325 -23.91 13.95 82.09
N PRO A 326 -23.56 15.14 81.57
CA PRO A 326 -23.69 15.44 80.14
C PRO A 326 -22.54 14.80 79.35
N VAL A 327 -22.61 13.48 79.13
CA VAL A 327 -21.70 12.73 78.24
C VAL A 327 -21.87 13.17 76.78
N ASP A 328 -22.96 13.89 76.48
CA ASP A 328 -23.25 14.49 75.18
C ASP A 328 -22.06 15.32 74.66
N HIS A 329 -21.36 16.08 75.51
CA HIS A 329 -20.28 16.95 75.06
C HIS A 329 -19.02 16.19 74.60
N LEU A 330 -18.83 14.95 75.05
CA LEU A 330 -17.69 14.11 74.64
C LEU A 330 -17.95 13.36 73.33
N LEU A 331 -19.19 12.97 73.07
CA LEU A 331 -19.57 12.21 71.87
C LEU A 331 -19.93 13.09 70.67
N THR A 332 -20.42 14.31 70.91
CA THR A 332 -20.81 15.26 69.85
C THR A 332 -19.72 15.49 68.79
N PRO A 333 -18.43 15.75 69.13
CA PRO A 333 -17.40 15.98 68.10
C PRO A 333 -17.12 14.74 67.23
N HIS A 334 -17.25 13.53 67.79
CA HIS A 334 -17.05 12.29 67.03
C HIS A 334 -18.21 12.02 66.06
N VAL A 335 -19.44 12.31 66.46
CA VAL A 335 -20.62 12.19 65.59
C VAL A 335 -20.58 13.25 64.49
N GLU A 336 -20.14 14.48 64.79
CA GLU A 336 -19.97 15.54 63.81
C GLU A 336 -18.85 15.22 62.81
N ALA A 337 -17.74 14.63 63.27
CA ALA A 337 -16.67 14.12 62.40
C ALA A 337 -17.15 12.97 61.50
N LEU A 338 -17.96 12.02 62.01
CA LEU A 338 -18.56 10.96 61.19
C LEU A 338 -19.53 11.51 60.15
N LEU A 339 -20.36 12.49 60.52
CA LEU A 339 -21.27 13.17 59.60
C LEU A 339 -20.53 13.94 58.50
N SER A 340 -19.41 14.59 58.82
CA SER A 340 -18.60 15.29 57.82
C SER A 340 -17.94 14.32 56.84
N ILE A 341 -17.40 13.19 57.33
CA ILE A 341 -16.86 12.11 56.49
C ILE A 341 -17.95 11.51 55.60
N ALA A 342 -19.15 11.25 56.14
CA ALA A 342 -20.27 10.73 55.36
C ALA A 342 -20.70 11.70 54.25
N ARG A 343 -20.73 13.02 54.53
CA ARG A 343 -20.99 14.06 53.53
C ARG A 343 -19.90 14.08 52.45
N GLN A 344 -18.63 13.96 52.83
CA GLN A 344 -17.49 13.89 51.90
C GLN A 344 -17.53 12.62 51.03
N GLN A 345 -17.90 11.47 51.61
CA GLN A 345 -18.09 10.24 50.84
C GLN A 345 -19.22 10.40 49.83
N LYS A 346 -20.36 11.00 50.22
CA LYS A 346 -21.48 11.27 49.32
C LYS A 346 -21.07 12.19 48.17
N SER A 347 -20.32 13.27 48.45
CA SER A 347 -19.82 14.16 47.40
C SER A 347 -18.82 13.47 46.47
N MET A 348 -17.92 12.64 47.01
CA MET A 348 -16.96 11.86 46.23
C MET A 348 -17.64 10.82 45.34
N VAL A 349 -18.67 10.12 45.84
CA VAL A 349 -19.46 9.18 45.05
C VAL A 349 -20.22 9.90 43.92
N ALA A 350 -20.80 11.07 44.21
CA ALA A 350 -21.45 11.89 43.18
C ALA A 350 -20.46 12.41 42.13
N HIS A 351 -19.27 12.83 42.54
CA HIS A 351 -18.21 13.23 41.61
C HIS A 351 -17.76 12.05 40.75
N LYS A 352 -17.54 10.88 41.35
CA LYS A 352 -17.17 9.65 40.61
C LYS A 352 -18.23 9.25 39.59
N SER A 353 -19.51 9.30 39.95
CA SER A 353 -20.60 8.97 39.03
C SER A 353 -20.70 9.98 37.88
N HIS A 354 -20.53 11.28 38.18
CA HIS A 354 -20.50 12.32 37.17
C HIS A 354 -19.31 12.12 36.19
N SER A 355 -18.08 11.98 36.69
CA SER A 355 -16.90 11.76 35.86
C SER A 355 -16.98 10.46 35.05
N SER A 356 -17.52 9.38 35.63
CA SER A 356 -17.73 8.13 34.89
C SER A 356 -18.78 8.28 33.78
N SER A 357 -19.87 9.01 34.04
CA SER A 357 -20.89 9.30 33.04
C SER A 357 -20.35 10.17 31.90
N THR A 358 -19.59 11.22 32.21
CA THR A 358 -18.99 12.09 31.19
C THR A 358 -17.95 11.32 30.37
N MET A 359 -17.09 10.51 31.01
CA MET A 359 -16.11 9.69 30.29
C MET A 359 -16.80 8.68 29.38
N ASN A 360 -17.86 7.99 29.83
CA ASN A 360 -18.64 7.09 28.98
C ASN A 360 -19.32 7.80 27.80
N LYS A 361 -19.84 9.02 28.00
CA LYS A 361 -20.40 9.82 26.91
C LYS A 361 -19.33 10.16 25.87
N GLN A 362 -18.14 10.59 26.31
CA GLN A 362 -17.02 10.89 25.43
C GLN A 362 -16.52 9.65 24.69
N THR A 363 -16.35 8.52 25.37
CA THR A 363 -15.98 7.25 24.74
C THR A 363 -16.98 6.83 23.66
N LYS A 364 -18.28 6.97 23.92
CA LYS A 364 -19.32 6.69 22.91
C LYS A 364 -19.26 7.64 21.72
N ALA A 365 -19.06 8.94 21.97
CA ALA A 365 -18.94 9.94 20.91
C ALA A 365 -17.71 9.68 20.03
N VAL A 366 -16.56 9.37 20.63
CA VAL A 366 -15.33 8.99 19.91
C VAL A 366 -15.54 7.73 19.09
N CYS A 367 -16.17 6.70 19.67
CA CYS A 367 -16.49 5.47 18.96
C CYS A 367 -17.39 5.72 17.74
N GLN A 368 -18.44 6.53 17.88
CA GLN A 368 -19.33 6.89 16.77
C GLN A 368 -18.59 7.71 15.70
N ALA A 369 -17.71 8.63 16.11
CA ALA A 369 -16.89 9.39 15.18
C ALA A 369 -15.93 8.49 14.40
N LEU A 370 -15.31 7.50 15.07
CA LEU A 370 -14.45 6.51 14.41
C LEU A 370 -15.23 5.61 13.45
N ASP A 371 -16.45 5.21 13.80
CA ASP A 371 -17.32 4.42 12.92
C ASP A 371 -17.69 5.23 11.66
N ARG A 372 -18.07 6.51 11.80
CA ARG A 372 -18.35 7.41 10.66
C ARG A 372 -17.12 7.65 9.79
N LEU A 373 -15.98 7.96 10.40
CA LEU A 373 -14.71 8.11 9.68
C LEU A 373 -14.35 6.83 8.93
N ALA A 374 -14.69 5.66 9.48
CA ALA A 374 -14.39 4.39 8.84
C ALA A 374 -15.27 4.18 7.59
N GLU A 375 -16.53 4.61 7.63
CA GLU A 375 -17.44 4.62 6.47
C GLU A 375 -17.00 5.60 5.37
N GLU A 376 -16.43 6.75 5.74
CA GLU A 376 -15.93 7.76 4.80
C GLU A 376 -14.52 7.46 4.25
N SER A 377 -13.78 6.58 4.91
CA SER A 377 -12.39 6.28 4.57
C SER A 377 -12.26 5.44 3.31
N GLN A 378 -11.42 5.89 2.39
CA GLN A 378 -10.97 5.07 1.25
C GLN A 378 -9.78 4.18 1.59
N LEU A 379 -9.13 4.44 2.74
CA LEU A 379 -7.92 3.72 3.18
C LEU A 379 -8.24 2.33 3.75
N LEU A 380 -9.33 2.22 4.51
CA LEU A 380 -9.74 0.95 5.12
C LEU A 380 -10.19 -0.08 4.06
N PRO A 381 -10.98 0.29 3.03
CA PRO A 381 -11.31 -0.62 1.94
C PRO A 381 -10.12 -0.99 1.06
N SER A 382 -9.16 -0.06 0.84
CA SER A 382 -7.98 -0.34 0.03
C SER A 382 -6.99 -1.29 0.73
N HIS A 383 -7.01 -1.31 2.07
CA HIS A 383 -6.16 -2.18 2.89
C HIS A 383 -6.99 -2.94 3.93
N PRO A 384 -7.81 -3.92 3.50
CA PRO A 384 -8.62 -4.70 4.42
C PRO A 384 -7.73 -5.53 5.34
N MET A 385 -8.09 -5.56 6.61
CA MET A 385 -7.37 -6.33 7.62
C MET A 385 -7.52 -7.83 7.31
N LYS A 386 -6.43 -8.48 6.88
CA LYS A 386 -6.41 -9.91 6.58
C LYS A 386 -6.43 -10.72 7.88
N GLY A 387 -7.63 -11.08 8.30
CA GLY A 387 -7.90 -12.03 9.37
C GLY A 387 -8.22 -11.40 10.74
N PRO A 388 -9.08 -12.06 11.54
CA PRO A 388 -9.32 -11.66 12.91
C PRO A 388 -8.00 -11.80 13.70
N LEU A 389 -7.57 -10.71 14.35
CA LEU A 389 -6.45 -10.73 15.28
C LEU A 389 -6.63 -11.92 16.26
N PRO A 390 -5.57 -12.70 16.57
CA PRO A 390 -5.61 -13.53 17.75
C PRO A 390 -5.86 -12.59 18.93
N GLN A 391 -7.01 -12.73 19.57
CA GLN A 391 -7.20 -12.17 20.90
C GLN A 391 -6.00 -12.64 21.71
N ILE A 392 -5.16 -11.70 22.13
CA ILE A 392 -4.11 -11.98 23.11
C ILE A 392 -4.84 -12.28 24.42
N ALA A 393 -5.30 -13.52 24.54
CA ALA A 393 -5.72 -14.13 25.79
C ALA A 393 -4.45 -14.28 26.64
N GLY A 394 -4.12 -13.23 27.41
CA GLY A 394 -2.89 -13.27 28.20
C GLY A 394 -2.65 -12.12 29.16
N VAL A 395 -3.40 -11.01 29.09
CA VAL A 395 -3.33 -9.96 30.11
C VAL A 395 -4.75 -9.46 30.41
N SER A 396 -5.56 -10.34 30.98
CA SER A 396 -6.71 -9.94 31.78
C SER A 396 -6.17 -9.32 33.06
N ASN A 397 -5.84 -8.03 33.01
CA ASN A 397 -5.67 -7.21 34.22
C ASN A 397 -7.09 -6.90 34.75
N ASP A 398 -7.77 -7.96 35.17
CA ASP A 398 -9.12 -7.93 35.69
C ASP A 398 -9.03 -7.75 37.21
N VAL A 399 -8.63 -6.55 37.63
CA VAL A 399 -8.59 -6.18 39.06
C VAL A 399 -9.37 -4.89 39.34
N PHE A 400 -9.79 -4.14 38.32
CA PHE A 400 -10.72 -3.03 38.53
C PHE A 400 -11.73 -2.96 37.39
N GLY A 401 -12.98 -3.35 37.68
CA GLY A 401 -14.11 -3.27 36.77
C GLY A 401 -14.25 -1.88 36.14
N SER A 402 -13.89 -1.79 34.86
CA SER A 402 -14.24 -0.70 33.95
C SER A 402 -14.29 -1.26 32.54
N SER A 403 -15.47 -1.73 32.15
CA SER A 403 -15.77 -2.35 30.84
C SER A 403 -15.73 -1.37 29.64
N GLY A 404 -15.21 -0.15 29.82
CA GLY A 404 -15.30 0.93 28.82
C GLY A 404 -14.04 1.15 27.96
N GLN A 405 -12.87 0.65 28.37
CA GLN A 405 -11.60 0.93 27.69
C GLN A 405 -11.28 0.10 26.42
N PRO A 406 -11.79 -1.14 26.19
CA PRO A 406 -11.38 -1.90 25.01
C PRO A 406 -12.05 -1.46 23.69
N GLN A 407 -13.09 -0.61 23.74
CA GLN A 407 -13.89 -0.29 22.53
C GLN A 407 -13.24 0.70 21.56
N VAL A 408 -12.48 1.67 22.07
CA VAL A 408 -11.81 2.66 21.20
C VAL A 408 -10.57 2.05 20.55
N ALA A 409 -9.79 1.30 21.33
CA ALA A 409 -8.59 0.63 20.83
C ALA A 409 -8.95 -0.38 19.73
N THR A 410 -9.97 -1.21 19.94
CA THR A 410 -10.43 -2.17 18.92
C THR A 410 -10.89 -1.51 17.62
N ARG A 411 -11.58 -0.36 17.70
CA ARG A 411 -11.99 0.43 16.52
C ARG A 411 -10.84 1.17 15.84
N ALA A 412 -9.79 1.54 16.57
CA ALA A 412 -8.63 2.23 16.02
C ALA A 412 -7.62 1.27 15.36
N MET A 413 -7.57 -0.01 15.76
CA MET A 413 -6.61 -0.98 15.21
C MET A 413 -6.66 -1.14 13.68
N PRO A 414 -7.83 -1.21 13.01
CA PRO A 414 -7.90 -1.28 11.56
C PRO A 414 -7.22 -0.09 10.87
N TRP A 415 -7.30 1.10 11.45
CA TRP A 415 -6.64 2.30 10.93
C TRP A 415 -5.13 2.23 11.00
N VAL A 416 -4.59 1.70 12.10
CA VAL A 416 -3.14 1.51 12.26
C VAL A 416 -2.62 0.53 11.23
N VAL A 417 -3.32 -0.60 11.06
CA VAL A 417 -2.94 -1.63 10.08
C VAL A 417 -3.07 -1.11 8.64
N ALA A 418 -4.15 -0.38 8.33
CA ALA A 418 -4.35 0.22 7.02
C ALA A 418 -3.30 1.30 6.71
N ALA A 419 -2.90 2.11 7.70
CA ALA A 419 -1.85 3.10 7.53
C ALA A 419 -0.47 2.46 7.30
N ASP A 420 -0.13 1.42 8.06
CA ASP A 420 1.13 0.70 7.89
C ASP A 420 1.20 -0.02 6.54
N SER A 421 0.11 -0.65 6.11
CA SER A 421 0.03 -1.31 4.80
C SER A 421 0.04 -0.32 3.64
N ALA A 422 -0.64 0.83 3.74
CA ALA A 422 -0.54 1.91 2.76
C ALA A 422 0.89 2.44 2.65
N LYS A 423 1.57 2.64 3.77
CA LYS A 423 2.98 3.04 3.80
C LYS A 423 3.89 2.02 3.13
N ILE A 424 3.66 0.72 3.36
CA ILE A 424 4.44 -0.33 2.70
C ILE A 424 4.16 -0.33 1.20
N SER A 425 2.88 -0.23 0.81
CA SER A 425 2.47 -0.22 -0.61
C SER A 425 3.05 0.97 -1.37
N THR A 426 3.10 2.17 -0.77
CA THR A 426 3.73 3.32 -1.43
C THR A 426 5.24 3.16 -1.54
N LEU A 427 5.90 2.58 -0.53
CA LEU A 427 7.33 2.28 -0.61
C LEU A 427 7.64 1.22 -1.66
N GLU A 428 6.79 0.21 -1.82
CA GLU A 428 6.91 -0.81 -2.87
C GLU A 428 6.71 -0.20 -4.26
N ALA A 429 5.68 0.62 -4.46
CA ALA A 429 5.44 1.31 -5.73
C ALA A 429 6.61 2.23 -6.13
N VAL A 430 7.20 2.94 -5.17
CA VAL A 430 8.40 3.77 -5.42
C VAL A 430 9.60 2.89 -5.75
N ALA A 431 9.79 1.76 -5.06
CA ALA A 431 10.87 0.83 -5.37
C ALA A 431 10.72 0.24 -6.78
N GLU A 432 9.52 -0.21 -7.16
CA GLU A 432 9.22 -0.70 -8.51
C GLU A 432 9.46 0.37 -9.58
N ALA A 433 9.08 1.63 -9.32
CA ALA A 433 9.35 2.73 -10.24
C ALA A 433 10.85 3.01 -10.42
N ILE A 434 11.64 2.93 -9.33
CA ILE A 434 13.10 3.07 -9.38
C ILE A 434 13.73 1.91 -10.13
N GLU A 435 13.31 0.67 -9.86
CA GLU A 435 13.79 -0.52 -10.57
C GLU A 435 13.44 -0.46 -12.06
N GLY A 436 12.21 -0.07 -12.40
CA GLY A 436 11.78 0.17 -13.78
C GLY A 436 12.61 1.26 -14.47
N GLY A 437 12.89 2.35 -13.76
CA GLY A 437 13.78 3.42 -14.24
C GLY A 437 15.21 2.95 -14.47
N GLN A 438 15.73 2.11 -13.58
CA GLN A 438 17.07 1.52 -13.72
C GLN A 438 17.14 0.58 -14.93
N VAL A 439 16.15 -0.30 -15.11
CA VAL A 439 16.08 -1.20 -16.26
C VAL A 439 15.97 -0.40 -17.57
N ALA A 440 15.18 0.67 -17.58
CA ALA A 440 15.08 1.57 -18.72
C ALA A 440 16.42 2.27 -19.04
N LEU A 441 17.15 2.73 -18.01
CA LEU A 441 18.46 3.33 -18.17
C LEU A 441 19.50 2.34 -18.69
N GLU A 442 19.53 1.12 -18.16
CA GLU A 442 20.39 0.05 -18.68
C GLU A 442 20.02 -0.31 -20.13
N GLY A 443 18.74 -0.31 -20.48
CA GLY A 443 18.26 -0.47 -21.85
C GLY A 443 18.77 0.64 -22.77
N CYS A 444 18.69 1.91 -22.33
CA CYS A 444 19.22 3.05 -23.06
C CYS A 444 20.74 2.93 -23.24
N MET A 445 21.49 2.58 -22.19
CA MET A 445 22.94 2.38 -22.26
C MET A 445 23.32 1.28 -23.25
N ARG A 446 22.63 0.13 -23.23
CA ARG A 446 22.84 -0.94 -24.22
C ARG A 446 22.56 -0.45 -25.64
N SER A 447 21.44 0.25 -25.85
CA SER A 447 21.12 0.80 -27.18
C SER A 447 22.17 1.80 -27.67
N LEU A 448 22.77 2.58 -26.77
CA LEU A 448 23.80 3.56 -27.10
C LEU A 448 25.13 2.87 -27.43
N GLN A 449 25.46 1.78 -26.71
CA GLN A 449 26.59 0.90 -27.05
C GLN A 449 26.37 0.23 -28.41
N ASP A 450 25.16 -0.23 -28.73
CA ASP A 450 24.85 -0.81 -30.03
C ASP A 450 25.00 0.23 -31.16
N ILE A 451 24.54 1.46 -30.95
CA ILE A 451 24.73 2.57 -31.89
C ILE A 451 26.22 2.90 -32.05
N ASP A 452 26.98 2.96 -30.97
CA ASP A 452 28.43 3.19 -31.01
C ASP A 452 29.18 2.08 -31.77
N HIS A 453 28.77 0.81 -31.58
CA HIS A 453 29.28 -0.32 -32.35
C HIS A 453 28.94 -0.20 -33.85
N LEU A 454 27.73 0.21 -34.21
CA LEU A 454 27.34 0.42 -35.60
C LEU A 454 28.11 1.58 -36.26
N LEU A 455 28.30 2.69 -35.54
CA LEU A 455 29.07 3.84 -36.03
C LEU A 455 30.57 3.51 -36.15
N SER A 456 31.12 2.77 -35.19
CA SER A 456 32.52 2.32 -35.20
C SER A 456 32.79 1.30 -36.30
N ARG A 457 31.81 0.43 -36.61
CA ARG A 457 31.90 -0.53 -37.73
C ARG A 457 31.88 0.18 -39.09
N GLY A 458 31.06 1.23 -39.24
CA GLY A 458 31.04 2.07 -40.44
C GLY A 458 32.36 2.80 -40.73
N LEU A 459 33.16 3.08 -39.70
CA LEU A 459 34.49 3.69 -39.84
C LEU A 459 35.60 2.67 -40.18
N GLN A 460 35.46 1.40 -39.80
CA GLN A 460 36.42 0.34 -40.16
C GLN A 460 36.19 -0.21 -41.57
N ASP A 461 34.94 -0.38 -42.00
CA ASP A 461 34.64 -0.81 -43.38
C ASP A 461 35.10 0.23 -44.41
N LYS A 462 35.07 1.53 -44.06
CA LYS A 462 35.58 2.60 -44.92
C LYS A 462 37.12 2.60 -45.05
N LYS A 463 37.83 2.21 -43.99
CA LYS A 463 39.30 2.07 -44.05
C LYS A 463 39.74 0.84 -44.86
N HIS A 464 38.96 -0.24 -44.84
CA HIS A 464 39.22 -1.42 -45.67
C HIS A 464 38.82 -1.22 -47.14
N SER A 465 37.74 -0.48 -47.42
CA SER A 465 37.41 -0.10 -48.80
C SER A 465 38.42 0.86 -49.40
N ASP A 466 38.94 1.84 -48.64
CA ASP A 466 39.92 2.80 -49.16
C ASP A 466 41.32 2.17 -49.39
N THR A 467 41.65 1.09 -48.68
CA THR A 467 42.87 0.29 -48.95
C THR A 467 42.71 -0.71 -50.09
N GLU A 468 41.51 -1.21 -50.38
CA GLU A 468 41.25 -2.07 -51.55
C GLU A 468 41.00 -1.28 -52.84
N ILE A 469 40.41 -0.07 -52.76
CA ILE A 469 40.22 0.81 -53.94
C ILE A 469 41.56 1.37 -54.43
N SER A 470 42.56 1.53 -53.55
CA SER A 470 43.92 1.93 -53.95
C SER A 470 44.72 0.82 -54.66
N ARG A 471 44.22 -0.43 -54.72
CA ARG A 471 44.83 -1.53 -55.48
C ARG A 471 44.07 -1.92 -56.75
N GLN A 472 42.94 -1.29 -57.06
CA GLN A 472 42.11 -1.63 -58.22
C GLN A 472 41.77 -0.46 -59.16
N GLN A 473 42.52 0.64 -59.11
CA GLN A 473 42.56 1.58 -60.24
C GLN A 473 43.51 1.09 -61.33
N ALA A 474 43.04 0.18 -62.17
CA ALA A 474 43.58 -0.01 -63.53
C ALA A 474 42.66 -0.80 -64.47
N VAL A 475 41.32 -0.70 -64.38
CA VAL A 475 40.46 -1.10 -65.52
C VAL A 475 39.20 -0.23 -65.54
N ASP A 476 39.10 0.60 -66.57
CA ASP A 476 37.97 1.48 -66.84
C ASP A 476 36.78 0.68 -67.41
N PRO A 477 35.60 0.67 -66.75
CA PRO A 477 34.43 -0.12 -67.15
C PRO A 477 33.78 0.31 -68.48
N TRP A 478 34.19 1.44 -69.06
CA TRP A 478 33.60 2.00 -70.28
C TRP A 478 34.29 1.58 -71.58
N SER A 479 35.37 0.79 -71.49
CA SER A 479 36.16 0.35 -72.65
C SER A 479 35.47 -0.69 -73.56
N PHE A 480 34.33 -1.25 -73.16
CA PHE A 480 33.61 -2.29 -73.92
C PHE A 480 32.54 -1.77 -74.91
N LEU A 481 32.40 -0.45 -75.08
CA LEU A 481 31.34 0.14 -75.91
C LEU A 481 31.78 0.73 -77.26
N HIS A 482 33.06 0.62 -77.64
CA HIS A 482 33.49 0.97 -79.00
C HIS A 482 33.28 -0.21 -79.96
N GLY A 483 32.05 -0.31 -80.45
CA GLY A 483 31.72 -1.07 -81.66
C GLY A 483 32.35 -0.43 -82.89
N ASN A 484 33.03 -1.26 -83.66
CA ASN A 484 33.65 -1.01 -84.95
C ASN A 484 32.68 -0.30 -85.91
N LEU A 485 32.95 0.96 -86.25
CA LEU A 485 32.25 1.74 -87.29
C LEU A 485 33.26 2.39 -88.23
N ASP A 486 34.14 1.57 -88.83
CA ASP A 486 34.95 1.95 -89.98
C ASP A 486 34.76 0.90 -91.09
N SER A 487 33.61 0.97 -91.76
CA SER A 487 33.41 0.51 -93.13
C SER A 487 31.98 0.82 -93.53
N ILE A 488 31.78 1.92 -94.25
CA ILE A 488 30.99 2.03 -95.47
C ILE A 488 31.39 3.37 -96.06
N ASP A 489 32.34 3.32 -96.99
CA ASP A 489 32.59 4.40 -97.93
C ASP A 489 31.31 4.68 -98.72
N GLY A 490 31.03 5.97 -98.88
CA GLY A 490 29.94 6.44 -99.72
C GLY A 490 30.28 6.37 -101.21
N GLU A 491 29.24 6.38 -102.03
CA GLU A 491 29.05 7.52 -102.94
C GLU A 491 27.58 7.64 -103.35
N PRO A 492 27.09 8.87 -103.60
CA PRO A 492 25.73 9.15 -104.03
C PRO A 492 25.67 9.35 -105.55
N LYS A 493 24.51 9.06 -106.18
CA LYS A 493 24.11 9.72 -107.43
C LYS A 493 22.63 9.55 -107.76
N ALA A 494 22.01 10.72 -107.95
CA ALA A 494 20.85 11.09 -108.76
C ALA A 494 19.50 10.42 -108.49
#